data_AF-A0A9W8WPE6-F1
#
_entry.id   AF-A0A9W8WPE6-F1
#
_cell.length_a   1.000
_cell.length_b   1.000
_cell.length_c   1.000
_cell.angle_alpha   90.00
_cell.angle_beta   90.00
_cell.angle_gamma   90.00
#
_symmetry.space_group_name_H-M   'P 1'
#
loop_
_entity.id
_entity.type
_entity.pdbx_description
1 polymer ?
#
loop_
_entity_poly.entity_id
_entity_poly.type
_entity_poly.pdbx_seq_one_letter_code
_entity_poly.pdbx_strand_id
1 'polypeptide(L)'
;MATICLKPYETRFRALAIDNQMLQGVLAACRAHKTTLPGLLHSITVINPTPHVPEEVLEATGSTPLNLRRFIPARSEAFPDLEPDRTVSYCVTSTEHKFNRELLDQIRQPIKTAADNSKLATCADIMWDASARAREEVQEKLSQGLRNDLIGMTGFVIGSSPTWESSTERRAQTSLVTTQ
;
A
#
# COMPACT_ATOMS: atom_id res chain seq x y z
N MET A 1 18.78 -20.37 6.42
CA MET A 1 19.36 -19.20 7.12
C MET A 1 19.78 -18.20 6.05
N ALA A 2 19.16 -17.03 6.00
CA ALA A 2 19.58 -15.98 5.06
C ALA A 2 20.88 -15.34 5.57
N THR A 3 21.91 -15.32 4.73
CA THR A 3 23.20 -14.73 5.05
C THR A 3 23.05 -13.22 5.16
N ILE A 4 23.31 -12.66 6.34
CA ILE A 4 23.36 -11.21 6.53
C ILE A 4 24.61 -10.70 5.81
N CYS A 5 24.43 -9.99 4.70
CA CYS A 5 25.54 -9.33 4.01
C CYS A 5 25.96 -8.10 4.84
N LEU A 6 27.20 -8.11 5.33
CA LEU A 6 27.77 -7.02 6.14
C LEU A 6 28.11 -5.76 5.32
N LYS A 7 28.00 -5.83 3.99
CA LYS A 7 28.17 -4.66 3.11
C LYS A 7 26.81 -4.02 2.86
N PRO A 8 26.66 -2.69 3.04
CA PRO A 8 25.42 -2.01 2.71
C PRO A 8 25.13 -2.18 1.22
N TYR A 9 23.91 -2.62 0.90
CA TYR A 9 23.44 -2.65 -0.48
C TYR A 9 23.28 -1.23 -1.00
N GLU A 10 23.76 -0.96 -2.21
CA GLU A 10 23.56 0.33 -2.87
C GLU A 10 22.11 0.41 -3.38
N THR A 11 21.33 1.34 -2.82
CA THR A 11 19.96 1.59 -3.29
C THR A 11 19.99 2.61 -4.44
N ARG A 12 19.46 2.22 -5.60
CA ARG A 12 19.33 3.12 -6.74
C ARG A 12 17.93 3.71 -6.79
N PHE A 13 17.84 5.03 -6.64
CA PHE A 13 16.61 5.77 -6.87
C PHE A 13 16.47 6.12 -8.37
N ARG A 14 15.26 6.01 -8.90
CA ARG A 14 14.90 6.41 -10.26
C ARG A 14 13.55 7.10 -10.23
N ALA A 15 13.46 8.26 -10.87
CA ALA A 15 12.19 8.93 -11.14
C ALA A 15 11.83 8.71 -12.61
N LEU A 16 10.57 8.41 -12.87
CA LEU A 16 10.02 8.24 -14.21
C LEU A 16 8.94 9.30 -14.41
N ALA A 17 9.05 10.07 -15.48
CA ALA A 17 8.01 10.99 -15.91
C ALA A 17 7.21 10.33 -17.03
N ILE A 18 5.88 10.42 -16.93
CA ILE A 18 4.94 9.92 -17.94
C ILE A 18 4.18 11.14 -18.44
N ASP A 19 4.16 11.35 -19.76
CA ASP A 19 3.40 12.45 -20.35
C ASP A 19 1.88 12.21 -20.25
N ASN A 20 1.09 13.26 -20.48
CA ASN A 20 -0.36 13.17 -20.35
C ASN A 20 -0.98 12.18 -21.35
N GLN A 21 -0.48 12.09 -22.58
CA GLN A 21 -1.04 11.18 -23.58
C GLN A 21 -0.86 9.73 -23.15
N MET A 22 0.35 9.36 -22.71
CA MET A 22 0.65 8.04 -22.18
C MET A 22 -0.16 7.75 -20.91
N LEU A 23 -0.26 8.71 -19.99
CA LEU A 23 -1.06 8.55 -18.78
C LEU A 23 -2.54 8.27 -19.10
N GLN A 24 -3.14 9.01 -20.04
CA GLN A 24 -4.52 8.74 -20.45
C GLN A 24 -4.69 7.36 -21.05
N GLY A 25 -3.71 6.89 -21.85
CA GLY A 25 -3.68 5.53 -22.37
C GLY A 25 -3.64 4.46 -21.26
N VAL A 26 -2.76 4.64 -20.28
CA VAL A 26 -2.67 3.75 -19.10
C VAL A 26 -3.98 3.75 -18.32
N LEU A 27 -4.56 4.92 -18.06
CA LEU A 27 -5.84 5.02 -17.35
C LEU A 27 -6.99 4.36 -18.12
N ALA A 28 -7.02 4.48 -19.45
CA ALA A 28 -7.99 3.79 -20.29
C ALA A 28 -7.82 2.27 -20.21
N ALA A 29 -6.59 1.77 -20.28
CA ALA A 29 -6.27 0.34 -20.11
C ALA A 29 -6.69 -0.16 -18.72
N CYS A 30 -6.37 0.57 -17.65
CA CYS A 30 -6.82 0.22 -16.30
C CYS A 30 -8.35 0.07 -16.22
N ARG A 31 -9.11 0.97 -16.85
CA ARG A 31 -10.59 0.87 -16.88
C ARG A 31 -11.06 -0.35 -17.65
N ALA A 32 -10.47 -0.63 -18.81
CA ALA A 32 -10.80 -1.80 -19.62
C ALA A 32 -10.56 -3.12 -18.85
N HIS A 33 -9.49 -3.18 -18.05
CA HIS A 33 -9.14 -4.32 -17.22
C HIS A 33 -9.69 -4.24 -15.78
N LYS A 34 -10.70 -3.38 -15.53
CA LYS A 34 -11.38 -3.24 -14.22
C LYS A 34 -10.41 -3.07 -13.05
N THR A 35 -9.31 -2.34 -13.24
CA THR A 35 -8.31 -2.04 -12.21
C THR A 35 -8.11 -0.53 -12.03
N THR A 36 -7.15 -0.12 -11.21
CA THR A 36 -6.73 1.25 -10.97
C THR A 36 -5.22 1.38 -11.21
N LEU A 37 -4.72 2.62 -11.31
CA LEU A 37 -3.28 2.85 -11.44
C LEU A 37 -2.48 2.23 -10.26
N PRO A 38 -2.88 2.37 -8.98
CA PRO A 38 -2.22 1.64 -7.89
C PRO A 38 -2.25 0.12 -8.05
N GLY A 39 -3.37 -0.47 -8.49
CA GLY A 39 -3.47 -1.91 -8.74
C GLY A 39 -2.47 -2.38 -9.80
N LEU A 40 -2.35 -1.62 -10.90
CA LEU A 40 -1.35 -1.87 -11.94
C LEU A 40 0.09 -1.71 -11.43
N LEU A 41 0.36 -0.72 -10.58
CA LEU A 41 1.69 -0.54 -10.01
C LEU A 41 2.09 -1.71 -9.11
N HIS A 42 1.18 -2.25 -8.31
CA HIS A 42 1.44 -3.45 -7.51
C HIS A 42 1.78 -4.67 -8.36
N SER A 43 1.01 -4.92 -9.44
CA SER A 43 1.25 -6.07 -10.31
C SER A 43 2.59 -5.96 -11.06
N ILE A 44 2.93 -4.79 -11.60
CA ILE A 44 4.23 -4.54 -12.23
C ILE A 44 5.37 -4.72 -11.21
N THR A 45 5.16 -4.24 -9.98
CA THR A 45 6.17 -4.29 -8.91
C THR A 45 6.41 -5.70 -8.41
N VAL A 46 5.42 -6.59 -8.42
CA VAL A 46 5.66 -8.01 -8.10
C VAL A 46 6.24 -8.78 -9.28
N ILE A 47 5.78 -8.52 -10.51
CA ILE A 47 6.24 -9.26 -11.70
C ILE A 47 7.72 -9.02 -11.99
N ASN A 48 8.17 -7.77 -11.97
CA ASN A 48 9.55 -7.41 -12.34
C ASN A 48 10.65 -8.11 -11.51
N PRO A 49 10.61 -8.12 -10.17
CA PRO A 49 11.63 -8.75 -9.36
C PRO A 49 11.44 -10.27 -9.20
N THR A 50 10.26 -10.83 -9.46
CA THR A 50 9.96 -12.26 -9.25
C THR A 50 10.97 -13.23 -9.90
N PRO A 51 11.50 -12.99 -11.11
CA PRO A 51 12.55 -13.83 -11.72
C PRO A 51 13.91 -13.78 -11.01
N HIS A 52 14.15 -12.74 -10.23
CA HIS A 52 15.44 -12.46 -9.58
C HIS A 52 15.43 -12.80 -8.09
N VAL A 53 14.26 -13.04 -7.49
CA VAL A 53 14.16 -13.50 -6.11
C VAL A 53 14.34 -15.02 -6.04
N PRO A 54 14.99 -15.54 -4.97
CA PRO A 54 15.16 -16.98 -4.79
C PRO A 54 13.83 -17.74 -4.79
N GLU A 55 13.83 -19.01 -5.24
CA GLU A 55 12.63 -19.85 -5.29
C GLU A 55 12.07 -20.16 -3.88
N GLU A 56 12.88 -20.01 -2.83
CA GLU A 56 12.49 -20.13 -1.42
C GLU A 56 11.60 -18.97 -0.95
N VAL A 57 11.49 -17.88 -1.72
CA VAL A 57 10.54 -16.80 -1.44
C VAL A 57 9.13 -17.30 -1.80
N LEU A 58 8.32 -17.52 -0.77
CA LEU A 58 6.97 -18.09 -0.87
C LEU A 58 5.86 -17.03 -0.96
N GLU A 59 6.14 -15.78 -0.60
CA GLU A 59 5.15 -14.70 -0.62
C GLU A 59 5.86 -13.37 -0.86
N ALA A 60 5.21 -12.50 -1.63
CA ALA A 60 5.52 -11.08 -1.69
C ALA A 60 4.32 -10.28 -1.20
N THR A 61 4.57 -9.18 -0.48
CA THR A 61 3.51 -8.35 0.09
C THR A 61 3.70 -6.90 -0.32
N GLY A 62 2.65 -6.32 -0.87
CA GLY A 62 2.53 -4.88 -1.12
C GLY A 62 1.49 -4.27 -0.19
N SER A 63 1.48 -2.94 -0.05
CA SER A 63 0.41 -2.25 0.68
C SER A 63 -0.03 -0.97 -0.01
N THR A 64 -1.33 -0.69 0.05
CA THR A 64 -1.91 0.56 -0.42
C THR A 64 -2.39 1.37 0.77
N PRO A 65 -1.81 2.56 1.04
CA PRO A 65 -2.34 3.46 2.06
C PRO A 65 -3.67 4.07 1.58
N LEU A 66 -4.63 4.18 2.50
CA LEU A 66 -5.97 4.70 2.25
C LEU A 66 -6.24 5.90 3.15
N ASN A 67 -6.79 6.96 2.56
CA ASN A 67 -7.22 8.15 3.29
C ASN A 67 -8.59 7.91 3.95
N LEU A 68 -8.61 7.90 5.28
CA LEU A 68 -9.80 7.68 6.10
C LEU A 68 -10.63 8.94 6.34
N ARG A 69 -10.15 10.14 5.98
CA ARG A 69 -10.90 11.40 6.19
C ARG A 69 -12.31 11.37 5.61
N ARG A 70 -12.49 10.67 4.48
CA ARG A 70 -13.79 10.45 3.83
C ARG A 70 -14.85 9.79 4.72
N PHE A 71 -14.43 9.11 5.79
CA PHE A 71 -15.32 8.42 6.73
C PHE A 71 -15.50 9.20 8.04
N ILE A 72 -14.82 10.33 8.21
CA ILE A 72 -14.95 11.19 9.38
C ILE A 72 -16.07 12.19 9.09
N PRO A 73 -17.15 12.23 9.90
CA PRO A 73 -18.19 13.23 9.72
C PRO A 73 -17.59 14.63 9.94
N ALA A 74 -17.94 15.58 9.06
CA ALA A 74 -17.41 16.93 9.15
C ALA A 74 -17.80 17.59 10.48
N ARG A 75 -19.01 17.35 11.01
CA ARG A 75 -19.45 17.98 12.26
C ARG A 75 -20.20 16.99 13.13
N SER A 76 -19.98 17.08 14.42
CA SER A 76 -20.76 16.39 15.45
C SER A 76 -21.05 17.35 16.60
N GLU A 77 -21.99 16.99 17.47
CA GLU A 77 -22.29 17.78 18.67
C GLU A 77 -21.05 17.96 19.57
N ALA A 78 -20.18 16.95 19.62
CA ALA A 78 -18.93 17.00 20.38
C ALA A 78 -17.82 17.82 19.68
N PHE A 79 -17.86 17.92 18.35
CA PHE A 79 -16.84 18.61 17.54
C PHE A 79 -17.52 19.43 16.43
N PRO A 80 -18.12 20.58 16.76
CA PRO A 80 -18.87 21.40 15.81
C PRO A 80 -17.97 22.06 14.74
N ASP A 81 -16.69 22.28 15.06
CA ASP A 81 -15.71 22.97 14.21
C ASP A 81 -14.75 22.04 13.49
N LEU A 82 -14.98 20.71 13.54
CA LEU A 82 -14.13 19.76 12.84
C LEU A 82 -14.24 19.99 11.32
N GLU A 83 -13.10 19.97 10.63
CA GLU A 83 -13.06 20.00 9.17
C GLU A 83 -12.01 18.96 8.73
N PRO A 84 -12.40 17.70 8.48
CA PRO A 84 -11.45 16.58 8.33
C PRO A 84 -10.33 16.83 7.31
N ASP A 85 -10.63 17.55 6.22
CA ASP A 85 -9.67 17.87 5.16
C ASP A 85 -8.72 19.03 5.50
N ARG A 86 -9.01 19.80 6.55
CA ARG A 86 -8.20 20.94 7.03
C ARG A 86 -7.55 20.68 8.39
N THR A 87 -8.04 19.69 9.12
CA THR A 87 -7.45 19.28 10.39
C THR A 87 -6.18 18.46 10.17
N VAL A 88 -5.11 18.84 10.86
CA VAL A 88 -3.85 18.09 10.92
C VAL A 88 -4.06 16.86 11.79
N SER A 89 -4.15 15.69 11.16
CA SER A 89 -4.41 14.42 11.83
C SER A 89 -3.88 13.23 11.02
N TYR A 90 -3.49 12.17 11.72
CA TYR A 90 -3.13 10.89 11.12
C TYR A 90 -4.39 10.06 10.87
N CYS A 91 -5.02 10.26 9.72
CA CYS A 91 -6.24 9.57 9.32
C CYS A 91 -5.98 8.67 8.11
N VAL A 92 -5.12 7.68 8.29
CA VAL A 92 -4.74 6.72 7.24
C VAL A 92 -4.73 5.29 7.75
N THR A 93 -5.20 4.38 6.92
CA THR A 93 -5.04 2.93 7.11
C THR A 93 -4.32 2.35 5.90
N SER A 94 -4.10 1.04 5.86
CA SER A 94 -3.54 0.35 4.70
C SER A 94 -4.29 -0.93 4.39
N THR A 95 -4.41 -1.24 3.10
CA THR A 95 -4.75 -2.59 2.63
C THR A 95 -3.46 -3.31 2.28
N GLU A 96 -3.29 -4.54 2.76
CA GLU A 96 -2.21 -5.43 2.34
C GLU A 96 -2.63 -6.23 1.10
N HIS A 97 -1.71 -6.40 0.17
CA HIS A 97 -1.84 -7.17 -1.05
C HIS A 97 -0.85 -8.34 -0.97
N LYS A 98 -1.36 -9.58 -0.84
CA LYS A 98 -0.51 -10.77 -0.74
C LYS A 98 -0.41 -11.50 -2.07
N PHE A 99 0.81 -11.68 -2.54
CA PHE A 99 1.15 -12.42 -3.75
C PHE A 99 1.80 -13.74 -3.33
N ASN A 100 0.97 -14.78 -3.23
CA ASN A 100 1.34 -16.09 -2.74
C ASN A 100 2.24 -16.86 -3.72
N ARG A 101 2.75 -18.00 -3.25
CA ARG A 101 3.65 -18.88 -4.00
C ARG A 101 3.08 -19.28 -5.35
N GLU A 102 1.80 -19.60 -5.40
CA GLU A 102 1.12 -20.01 -6.61
C GLU A 102 1.23 -18.94 -7.70
N LEU A 103 1.00 -17.68 -7.34
CA LEU A 103 1.14 -16.55 -8.27
C LEU A 103 2.61 -16.30 -8.65
N LEU A 104 3.53 -16.37 -7.69
CA LEU A 104 4.96 -16.22 -7.99
C LEU A 104 5.45 -17.30 -8.97
N ASP A 105 5.00 -18.54 -8.81
CA ASP A 105 5.34 -19.64 -9.71
C ASP A 105 4.72 -19.44 -11.12
N GLN A 106 3.47 -18.94 -11.19
CA GLN A 106 2.84 -18.56 -12.46
C GLN A 106 3.57 -17.44 -13.19
N ILE A 107 4.21 -16.52 -12.47
CA ILE A 107 5.05 -15.46 -13.06
C ILE A 107 6.39 -16.04 -13.53
N ARG A 108 7.02 -16.93 -12.76
CA ARG A 108 8.33 -17.52 -13.08
C ARG A 108 8.29 -18.37 -14.35
N GLN A 109 7.24 -19.17 -14.55
CA GLN A 109 7.13 -20.08 -15.70
C GLN A 109 7.27 -19.39 -17.08
N PRO A 110 6.45 -18.38 -17.43
CA PRO A 110 6.54 -17.68 -18.72
C PRO A 110 7.83 -16.87 -18.88
N ILE A 111 8.40 -16.36 -17.79
CA ILE A 111 9.61 -15.54 -17.84
C ILE A 111 10.87 -16.38 -18.08
N LYS A 112 10.92 -17.63 -17.62
CA LYS A 112 12.06 -18.55 -17.83
C LYS A 112 12.37 -18.77 -19.32
N THR A 113 11.38 -18.67 -20.19
CA THR A 113 11.51 -18.94 -21.63
C THR A 113 11.43 -17.70 -22.52
N ALA A 114 11.06 -16.54 -21.95
CA ALA A 114 10.89 -15.29 -22.68
C ALA A 114 12.22 -14.53 -22.87
N ALA A 115 12.36 -13.85 -24.02
CA ALA A 115 13.42 -12.89 -24.23
C ALA A 115 13.27 -11.71 -23.24
N ASP A 116 14.38 -11.11 -22.80
CA ASP A 116 14.39 -10.07 -21.76
C ASP A 116 13.43 -8.91 -22.03
N ASN A 117 13.30 -8.51 -23.30
CA ASN A 117 12.43 -7.41 -23.73
C ASN A 117 10.94 -7.76 -23.80
N SER A 118 10.56 -9.04 -23.70
CA SER A 118 9.16 -9.48 -23.78
C SER A 118 8.61 -10.04 -22.47
N LYS A 119 9.42 -10.16 -21.42
CA LYS A 119 9.04 -10.80 -20.14
C LYS A 119 7.75 -10.25 -19.54
N LEU A 120 7.60 -8.92 -19.49
CA LEU A 120 6.38 -8.29 -18.96
C LEU A 120 5.16 -8.56 -19.85
N ALA A 121 5.35 -8.56 -21.18
CA ALA A 121 4.28 -8.85 -22.13
C ALA A 121 3.80 -10.31 -22.02
N THR A 122 4.70 -11.26 -21.76
CA THR A 122 4.33 -12.66 -21.53
C THR A 122 3.49 -12.85 -20.26
N CYS A 123 3.59 -11.92 -19.29
CA CYS A 123 2.80 -11.92 -18.06
C CYS A 123 1.58 -10.99 -18.12
N ALA A 124 1.15 -10.52 -19.30
CA ALA A 124 0.10 -9.49 -19.41
C ALA A 124 -1.21 -9.90 -18.70
N ASP A 125 -1.68 -11.13 -18.91
CA ASP A 125 -2.92 -11.60 -18.28
C ASP A 125 -2.78 -11.68 -16.75
N ILE A 126 -1.67 -12.27 -16.27
CA ILE A 126 -1.33 -12.34 -14.84
C ILE A 126 -1.25 -10.94 -14.22
N MET A 127 -0.64 -10.00 -14.94
CA MET A 127 -0.51 -8.60 -14.53
C MET A 127 -1.90 -7.99 -14.35
N TRP A 128 -2.77 -8.11 -15.34
CA TRP A 128 -4.11 -7.53 -15.26
C TRP A 128 -4.99 -8.18 -14.19
N ASP A 129 -4.93 -9.50 -14.05
CA ASP A 129 -5.67 -10.23 -13.01
C ASP A 129 -5.22 -9.82 -11.60
N ALA A 130 -3.90 -9.79 -11.36
CA ALA A 130 -3.35 -9.32 -10.08
C ALA A 130 -3.70 -7.86 -9.81
N SER A 131 -3.74 -7.02 -10.85
CA SER A 131 -4.16 -5.63 -10.74
C SER A 131 -5.63 -5.48 -10.37
N ALA A 132 -6.51 -6.27 -11.00
CA ALA A 132 -7.95 -6.26 -10.73
C ALA A 132 -8.21 -6.72 -9.29
N ARG A 133 -7.55 -7.80 -8.85
CA ARG A 133 -7.62 -8.29 -7.46
C ARG A 133 -7.18 -7.23 -6.45
N ALA A 134 -6.05 -6.55 -6.69
CA ALA A 134 -5.59 -5.48 -5.80
C ALA A 134 -6.61 -4.33 -5.67
N ARG A 135 -7.32 -3.99 -6.76
CA ARG A 135 -8.42 -3.02 -6.70
C ARG A 135 -9.59 -3.54 -5.87
N GLU A 136 -9.96 -4.80 -6.02
CA GLU A 136 -11.04 -5.43 -5.26
C GLU A 136 -10.74 -5.42 -3.76
N GLU A 137 -9.52 -5.76 -3.35
CA GLU A 137 -9.07 -5.71 -1.96
C GLU A 137 -9.16 -4.29 -1.37
N VAL A 138 -8.81 -3.25 -2.15
CA VAL A 138 -9.03 -1.85 -1.74
C VAL A 138 -10.52 -1.52 -1.64
N GLN A 139 -11.32 -1.94 -2.61
CA GLN A 139 -12.76 -1.69 -2.61
C GLN A 139 -13.45 -2.36 -1.41
N GLU A 140 -13.06 -3.59 -1.09
CA GLU A 140 -13.51 -4.32 0.07
C GLU A 140 -13.15 -3.57 1.35
N LYS A 141 -11.90 -3.15 1.52
CA LYS A 141 -11.48 -2.37 2.69
C LYS A 141 -12.26 -1.06 2.83
N LEU A 142 -12.50 -0.35 1.72
CA LEU A 142 -13.31 0.87 1.73
C LEU A 142 -14.78 0.60 2.08
N SER A 143 -15.34 -0.53 1.65
CA SER A 143 -16.73 -0.90 1.96
C SER A 143 -16.96 -1.18 3.45
N GLN A 144 -15.91 -1.56 4.19
CA GLN A 144 -15.95 -1.76 5.63
C GLN A 144 -15.97 -0.43 6.41
N GLY A 145 -15.63 0.69 5.77
CA GLY A 145 -15.53 2.00 6.42
C GLY A 145 -14.48 1.99 7.54
N LEU A 146 -14.89 2.40 8.75
CA LEU A 146 -14.05 2.38 9.95
C LEU A 146 -14.22 1.10 10.80
N ARG A 147 -15.06 0.15 10.36
CA ARG A 147 -15.29 -1.09 11.12
C ARG A 147 -14.05 -1.97 11.08
N ASN A 148 -13.64 -2.49 12.23
CA ASN A 148 -12.46 -3.36 12.38
C ASN A 148 -11.18 -2.74 11.78
N ASP A 149 -11.09 -1.42 11.73
CA ASP A 149 -9.88 -0.75 11.29
C ASP A 149 -8.83 -0.75 12.41
N LEU A 150 -7.55 -0.88 12.02
CA LEU A 150 -6.43 -0.90 12.96
C LEU A 150 -6.45 0.34 13.86
N ILE A 151 -6.84 1.51 13.33
CA ILE A 151 -6.98 2.74 14.14
C ILE A 151 -8.01 2.53 15.26
N GLY A 152 -9.17 1.93 14.97
CA GLY A 152 -10.17 1.59 15.99
C GLY A 152 -9.65 0.57 17.02
N MET A 153 -8.74 -0.32 16.61
CA MET A 153 -8.13 -1.32 17.49
C MET A 153 -7.01 -0.77 18.37
N THR A 154 -6.40 0.38 18.03
CA THR A 154 -5.33 0.97 18.85
C THR A 154 -5.77 1.29 20.28
N GLY A 155 -7.06 1.54 20.53
CA GLY A 155 -7.59 1.71 21.88
C GLY A 155 -7.35 0.48 22.79
N PHE A 156 -7.30 -0.73 22.22
CA PHE A 156 -7.01 -1.96 22.96
C PHE A 156 -5.51 -2.19 23.19
N VAL A 157 -4.64 -1.60 22.36
CA VAL A 157 -3.18 -1.73 22.48
C VAL A 157 -2.60 -0.65 23.40
N ILE A 158 -3.18 0.54 23.38
CA ILE A 158 -2.75 1.69 24.21
C ILE A 158 -3.15 1.46 25.67
N GLY A 159 -4.33 0.87 25.95
CA GLY A 159 -4.76 0.55 27.31
C GLY A 159 -3.98 -0.58 28.00
N SER A 160 -3.09 -1.29 27.29
CA SER A 160 -2.34 -2.44 27.82
C SER A 160 -0.82 -2.19 27.94
N SER A 161 -0.34 -0.97 27.69
CA SER A 161 1.11 -0.69 27.61
C SER A 161 1.53 0.43 28.59
N PRO A 162 2.14 0.11 29.75
CA PRO A 162 2.62 1.13 30.70
C PRO A 162 3.70 2.06 30.10
N THR A 163 4.34 1.65 29.01
CA THR A 163 5.29 2.48 28.25
C THR A 163 4.63 3.63 27.49
N TRP A 164 3.35 3.52 27.10
CA TRP A 164 2.65 4.58 26.38
C TRP A 164 2.05 5.64 27.32
N GLU A 165 1.51 5.25 28.47
CA GLU A 165 0.97 6.19 29.48
C GLU A 165 2.03 7.22 29.93
N SER A 166 3.24 6.75 30.24
CA SER A 166 4.37 7.62 30.63
C SER A 166 4.92 8.52 29.48
N SER A 167 4.55 8.21 28.24
CA SER A 167 4.91 9.00 27.05
C SER A 167 3.87 10.08 26.74
N THR A 168 2.59 9.81 27.02
CA THR A 168 1.50 10.80 26.94
C THR A 168 1.59 11.89 28.00
N GLU A 169 1.97 11.55 29.25
CA GLU A 169 2.19 12.55 30.30
C GLU A 169 3.32 13.53 29.96
N ARG A 170 4.42 13.04 29.36
CA ARG A 170 5.53 13.90 28.91
C ARG A 170 5.14 14.82 27.75
N ARG A 171 4.29 14.37 26.82
CA ARG A 171 3.81 15.21 25.70
C ARG A 171 2.81 16.26 26.13
N ALA A 172 1.94 15.99 27.12
CA ALA A 172 1.03 16.99 27.65
C ALA A 172 1.79 18.22 28.22
N GLN A 173 2.93 17.99 28.86
CA GLN A 173 3.79 19.07 29.37
C GLN A 173 4.52 19.87 28.27
N THR A 174 4.69 19.32 27.06
CA THR A 174 5.44 20.00 25.98
C THR A 174 4.54 20.82 25.04
N SER A 175 3.22 20.80 25.20
CA SER A 175 2.27 21.52 24.32
C SER A 175 1.84 22.90 24.82
N LEU A 176 2.39 23.38 25.95
CA LEU A 176 2.10 24.71 26.51
C LEU A 176 3.19 25.76 26.27
N VAL A 177 4.13 25.55 25.34
CA VAL A 177 5.12 26.58 24.97
C VAL A 177 4.72 27.26 23.67
N THR A 178 3.87 28.27 23.85
CA THR A 178 3.79 29.59 23.20
C THR A 178 4.24 29.76 21.74
N THR A 179 3.37 30.40 20.95
CA THR A 179 3.80 31.38 19.96
C THR A 179 2.96 32.64 20.15
N GLN A 180 3.60 33.69 20.69
CA GLN A 180 3.22 35.09 20.49
C GLN A 180 3.83 35.56 19.18
#